data_AF-A0A8C4MYG3-F1
#
_entry.id   AF-A0A8C4MYG3-F1
#
_cell.length_a   1.000
_cell.length_b   1.000
_cell.length_c   1.000
_cell.angle_alpha   90.00
_cell.angle_beta   90.00
_cell.angle_gamma   90.00
#
_symmetry.space_group_name_H-M   'P 1'
#
loop_
_entity.id
_entity.type
_entity.pdbx_description
1 polymer ?
#
loop_
_entity_poly.entity_id
_entity_poly.type
_entity_poly.pdbx_seq_one_letter_code
_entity_poly.pdbx_strand_id
1 'polypeptide(L)'
;MAAAAARGSRLAAWGGRLRRGVAAGRRALPSPGPVAAAVAGVALAGAGVAWYHGRATVAGPEGSFTVFAQKNVDYGEMMGKLSLRKQRFMQFSSLEYEGEYYMTPRDFLFSVMFEQMERKTSVRKLTKKDIEDVLAGIQKAGCGSTFFRDLGDKGLISYTEYLFLLTILTKPHTGFHVAFKMLDADGDEMVEKKEFFKEPRVKESEINTTLQIRFFGKRGERKLHYREFRRFMENLQAEIQEMEFLQFSKGLSFMRKEDFAEWLLFFTNTENKDIYWKNVREKLSAGESITLDEFKSFCHFTTHLEDFAIAMQMFSLAHRPVRLAEFKRAVKVATGQELSNNILDTVFKIFDLDGDECLSHGEFLGVLKNRMHRGLWVPQQLSIQEYWKCVKKESIKGVKEVWKQAGKGLF
;
A
#
# COMPACT_ATOMS: atom_id res chain seq x y z
N MET A 1 22.81 -10.89 -38.39
CA MET A 1 21.41 -10.65 -38.82
C MET A 1 20.49 -11.88 -38.64
N ALA A 2 20.64 -12.67 -37.56
CA ALA A 2 19.67 -13.76 -37.27
C ALA A 2 19.66 -14.20 -35.78
N ALA A 3 19.76 -13.27 -34.83
CA ALA A 3 19.74 -13.59 -33.39
C ALA A 3 18.92 -12.63 -32.50
N ALA A 4 18.18 -11.68 -33.09
CA ALA A 4 17.42 -10.67 -32.35
C ALA A 4 15.90 -10.92 -32.28
N ALA A 5 15.36 -11.93 -32.97
CA ALA A 5 13.91 -12.13 -33.11
C ALA A 5 13.26 -13.05 -32.05
N ALA A 6 14.01 -13.63 -31.11
CA ALA A 6 13.48 -14.67 -30.21
C ALA A 6 13.16 -14.23 -28.77
N ARG A 7 13.27 -12.93 -28.42
CA ARG A 7 12.95 -12.43 -27.06
C ARG A 7 11.69 -11.56 -26.97
N GLY A 8 11.01 -11.29 -28.08
CA GLY A 8 9.77 -10.49 -28.12
C GLY A 8 8.47 -11.27 -27.97
N SER A 9 8.50 -12.61 -27.96
CA SER A 9 7.31 -13.46 -28.11
C SER A 9 6.75 -14.06 -26.81
N ARG A 10 7.25 -13.67 -25.62
CA ARG A 10 6.73 -14.16 -24.32
C ARG A 10 5.91 -13.13 -23.51
N LEU A 11 5.70 -11.92 -24.03
CA LEU A 11 4.86 -10.89 -23.39
C LEU A 11 3.53 -10.62 -24.14
N ALA A 12 3.33 -11.22 -25.32
CA ALA A 12 2.17 -10.94 -26.18
C ALA A 12 1.06 -12.00 -26.16
N ALA A 13 1.16 -13.02 -25.31
CA ALA A 13 0.05 -13.93 -25.03
C ALA A 13 -0.31 -13.71 -23.57
N TRP A 14 -1.43 -13.00 -23.30
CA TRP A 14 -2.27 -13.12 -22.09
C TRP A 14 -3.47 -12.14 -22.09
N GLY A 15 -3.82 -11.55 -23.24
CA GLY A 15 -5.02 -10.72 -23.41
C GLY A 15 -6.32 -11.50 -23.71
N GLY A 16 -6.51 -12.71 -23.18
CA GLY A 16 -7.62 -13.57 -23.61
C GLY A 16 -8.05 -14.62 -22.61
N ARG A 17 -8.53 -14.22 -21.43
CA ARG A 17 -9.37 -15.06 -20.56
C ARG A 17 -10.02 -14.28 -19.41
N LEU A 18 -10.86 -13.30 -19.75
CA LEU A 18 -11.85 -12.75 -18.80
C LEU A 18 -13.24 -12.61 -19.46
N ARG A 19 -13.69 -13.69 -20.11
CA ARG A 19 -15.10 -13.90 -20.50
C ARG A 19 -15.36 -15.41 -20.59
N ARG A 20 -15.92 -16.00 -19.53
CA ARG A 20 -16.81 -17.18 -19.57
C ARG A 20 -17.26 -17.57 -18.16
N GLY A 21 -18.58 -17.70 -17.99
CA GLY A 21 -19.29 -18.10 -16.76
C GLY A 21 -19.78 -16.87 -15.99
N VAL A 22 -21.05 -16.49 -15.97
CA VAL A 22 -22.26 -17.31 -15.85
C VAL A 22 -23.41 -16.63 -16.59
N ALA A 23 -23.88 -17.24 -17.68
CA ALA A 23 -25.20 -17.02 -18.25
C ALA A 23 -25.60 -18.27 -19.05
N ALA A 24 -26.34 -19.18 -18.41
CA ALA A 24 -27.39 -20.01 -19.02
C ALA A 24 -27.85 -21.07 -18.01
N GLY A 25 -29.10 -20.94 -17.57
CA GLY A 25 -29.75 -21.91 -16.69
C GLY A 25 -31.16 -21.47 -16.28
N ARG A 26 -31.96 -20.94 -17.21
CA ARG A 26 -33.41 -20.82 -17.02
C ARG A 26 -34.06 -22.15 -17.39
N ARG A 27 -34.77 -22.78 -16.43
CA ARG A 27 -36.01 -23.51 -16.69
C ARG A 27 -36.99 -23.26 -15.53
N ALA A 28 -38.20 -22.89 -15.94
CA ALA A 28 -39.47 -22.68 -15.22
C ALA A 28 -39.88 -23.90 -14.37
N LEU A 29 -40.80 -23.91 -13.38
CA LEU A 29 -41.87 -23.07 -12.76
C LEU A 29 -42.28 -23.87 -11.46
N PRO A 30 -43.32 -23.57 -10.65
CA PRO A 30 -43.97 -22.32 -10.21
C PRO A 30 -43.97 -22.13 -8.66
N SER A 31 -44.39 -20.94 -8.24
CA SER A 31 -44.80 -20.55 -6.88
C SER A 31 -46.08 -21.24 -6.39
N PRO A 32 -46.32 -21.27 -5.06
CA PRO A 32 -47.64 -20.94 -4.54
C PRO A 32 -47.60 -19.86 -3.45
N GLY A 33 -48.61 -18.98 -3.48
CA GLY A 33 -48.87 -17.94 -2.48
C GLY A 33 -49.58 -18.44 -1.22
N PRO A 34 -49.99 -17.52 -0.32
CA PRO A 34 -50.18 -17.80 1.10
C PRO A 34 -51.66 -17.94 1.49
N VAL A 35 -52.02 -18.96 2.28
CA VAL A 35 -53.26 -19.00 3.06
C VAL A 35 -53.06 -19.86 4.30
N ALA A 36 -53.30 -19.27 5.48
CA ALA A 36 -53.88 -19.79 6.75
C ALA A 36 -53.43 -21.18 7.28
N ALA A 37 -53.36 -21.49 8.57
CA ALA A 37 -53.51 -20.81 9.86
C ALA A 37 -53.20 -21.88 10.94
N ALA A 38 -52.80 -21.43 12.13
CA ALA A 38 -52.98 -22.04 13.47
C ALA A 38 -52.74 -23.57 13.65
N VAL A 39 -52.04 -24.03 14.68
CA VAL A 39 -52.50 -24.07 16.09
C VAL A 39 -51.32 -24.47 17.00
N ALA A 40 -51.27 -23.80 18.17
CA ALA A 40 -50.81 -24.16 19.52
C ALA A 40 -49.85 -25.37 19.74
N GLY A 41 -48.93 -25.36 20.70
CA GLY A 41 -48.73 -24.45 21.83
C GLY A 41 -47.63 -24.97 22.77
N VAL A 42 -47.11 -24.02 23.56
CA VAL A 42 -46.61 -24.11 24.94
C VAL A 42 -45.98 -25.43 25.43
N ALA A 43 -44.70 -25.39 25.80
CA ALA A 43 -44.24 -25.78 27.15
C ALA A 43 -42.80 -25.30 27.42
N LEU A 44 -42.67 -24.52 28.50
CA LEU A 44 -41.44 -24.08 29.14
C LEU A 44 -40.89 -25.15 30.12
N ALA A 45 -39.65 -24.89 30.56
CA ALA A 45 -38.94 -25.45 31.72
C ALA A 45 -38.26 -26.82 31.51
N GLY A 46 -37.04 -27.07 31.99
CA GLY A 46 -36.12 -26.29 32.81
C GLY A 46 -34.92 -27.17 33.24
N ALA A 47 -33.92 -26.54 33.87
CA ALA A 47 -32.77 -27.10 34.61
C ALA A 47 -31.76 -27.95 33.80
N GLY A 48 -30.43 -27.78 33.88
CA GLY A 48 -29.58 -27.24 34.95
C GLY A 48 -29.02 -28.38 35.81
N VAL A 49 -27.69 -28.42 35.99
CA VAL A 49 -26.85 -29.31 36.86
C VAL A 49 -26.37 -30.61 36.16
N ALA A 50 -25.17 -30.64 35.57
CA ALA A 50 -23.82 -30.78 36.17
C ALA A 50 -23.52 -32.15 36.78
N TRP A 51 -22.55 -32.90 36.22
CA TRP A 51 -21.57 -33.61 37.05
C TRP A 51 -20.30 -34.03 36.32
N TYR A 52 -19.20 -33.85 37.03
CA TYR A 52 -17.81 -34.22 36.76
C TYR A 52 -17.47 -35.50 37.56
N HIS A 53 -16.31 -36.12 37.26
CA HIS A 53 -15.75 -37.41 37.71
C HIS A 53 -16.17 -38.62 36.87
N GLY A 54 -15.29 -39.54 36.45
CA GLY A 54 -13.87 -39.73 36.70
C GLY A 54 -13.51 -41.19 36.41
N ARG A 55 -12.43 -41.40 35.66
CA ARG A 55 -11.57 -42.61 35.52
C ARG A 55 -12.22 -44.00 35.33
N ALA A 56 -11.83 -44.64 34.22
CA ALA A 56 -11.37 -46.04 34.24
C ALA A 56 -10.26 -46.26 33.19
N THR A 57 -9.14 -46.77 33.66
CA THR A 57 -7.92 -47.19 32.98
C THR A 57 -8.06 -48.60 32.38
N VAL A 58 -7.50 -48.84 31.19
CA VAL A 58 -7.03 -50.17 30.75
C VAL A 58 -5.66 -50.01 30.10
N ALA A 59 -4.66 -50.70 30.65
CA ALA A 59 -3.28 -50.84 30.14
C ALA A 59 -3.27 -51.85 28.98
N GLY A 60 -2.61 -51.64 27.83
CA GLY A 60 -1.15 -51.68 27.52
C GLY A 60 -0.98 -52.55 26.22
N PRO A 61 0.20 -52.76 25.59
CA PRO A 61 1.51 -52.10 25.68
C PRO A 61 2.13 -51.67 24.30
N GLU A 62 3.13 -50.78 24.40
CA GLU A 62 4.36 -50.60 23.60
C GLU A 62 4.35 -50.68 22.05
N GLY A 63 4.47 -49.50 21.44
CA GLY A 63 4.93 -49.28 20.07
C GLY A 63 5.41 -47.83 19.90
N SER A 64 6.64 -47.55 20.34
CA SER A 64 7.23 -46.21 20.27
C SER A 64 7.61 -45.83 18.83
N PHE A 65 6.82 -44.96 18.22
CA PHE A 65 7.30 -43.97 17.24
C PHE A 65 6.70 -42.61 17.61
N THR A 66 7.47 -41.79 18.32
CA THR A 66 7.12 -40.38 18.56
C THR A 66 7.25 -39.61 17.25
N VAL A 67 6.12 -39.42 16.56
CA VAL A 67 6.00 -38.36 15.55
C VAL A 67 5.90 -37.04 16.33
N PHE A 68 6.95 -36.22 16.26
CA PHE A 68 6.86 -34.83 16.69
C PHE A 68 5.83 -34.13 15.80
N ALA A 69 4.63 -33.91 16.33
CA ALA A 69 3.65 -33.05 15.70
C ALA A 69 4.25 -31.64 15.64
N GLN A 70 4.70 -31.27 14.45
CA GLN A 70 5.13 -29.93 14.12
C GLN A 70 3.96 -28.99 14.42
N LYS A 71 4.15 -28.13 15.43
CA LYS A 71 3.18 -27.14 15.85
C LYS A 71 3.00 -26.16 14.69
N ASN A 72 2.00 -26.39 13.85
CA ASN A 72 1.59 -25.44 12.83
C ASN A 72 1.14 -24.19 13.57
N VAL A 73 1.98 -23.16 13.52
CA VAL A 73 1.62 -21.81 13.97
C VAL A 73 0.53 -21.33 13.01
N ASP A 74 -0.66 -21.06 13.57
CA ASP A 74 -1.79 -20.55 12.81
C ASP A 74 -1.50 -19.10 12.38
N TYR A 75 -0.98 -18.94 11.16
CA TYR A 75 -0.63 -17.65 10.57
C TYR A 75 -1.85 -16.71 10.42
N GLY A 76 -3.07 -17.25 10.41
CA GLY A 76 -4.30 -16.46 10.27
C GLY A 76 -4.55 -15.55 11.47
N GLU A 77 -4.26 -16.02 12.68
CA GLU A 77 -4.55 -15.30 13.92
C GLU A 77 -3.54 -14.16 14.20
N MET A 78 -2.30 -14.29 13.72
CA MET A 78 -1.25 -13.28 13.87
C MET A 78 -1.45 -12.07 12.95
N MET A 79 -2.07 -12.27 11.78
CA MET A 79 -2.30 -11.22 10.78
C MET A 79 -3.29 -10.15 11.25
N GLY A 80 -4.29 -10.50 12.06
CA GLY A 80 -5.33 -9.56 12.52
C GLY A 80 -4.83 -8.42 13.43
N LYS A 81 -3.61 -8.51 13.98
CA LYS A 81 -3.01 -7.51 14.89
C LYS A 81 -1.96 -6.61 14.24
N LEU A 82 -1.60 -6.87 12.98
CA LEU A 82 -0.52 -6.15 12.29
C LEU A 82 -1.09 -4.94 11.53
N SER A 83 -0.32 -3.85 11.46
CA SER A 83 -0.69 -2.71 10.61
C SER A 83 -0.83 -3.13 9.14
N LEU A 84 -1.68 -2.46 8.35
CA LEU A 84 -1.85 -2.75 6.91
C LEU A 84 -0.51 -2.78 6.16
N ARG A 85 0.40 -1.86 6.49
CA ARG A 85 1.75 -1.80 5.89
C ARG A 85 2.58 -3.05 6.23
N LYS A 86 2.51 -3.54 7.47
CA LYS A 86 3.19 -4.78 7.87
C LYS A 86 2.53 -6.01 7.24
N GLN A 87 1.20 -6.08 7.19
CA GLN A 87 0.50 -7.18 6.51
C GLN A 87 0.90 -7.27 5.04
N ARG A 88 0.90 -6.14 4.33
CA ARG A 88 1.34 -6.07 2.94
C ARG A 88 2.80 -6.41 2.77
N PHE A 89 3.65 -5.95 3.68
CA PHE A 89 5.05 -6.35 3.68
C PHE A 89 5.20 -7.88 3.76
N MET A 90 4.53 -8.51 4.72
CA MET A 90 4.57 -9.97 4.88
C MET A 90 3.98 -10.72 3.68
N GLN A 91 2.93 -10.17 3.06
CA GLN A 91 2.28 -10.77 1.90
C GLN A 91 3.19 -10.83 0.66
N PHE A 92 4.02 -9.81 0.46
CA PHE A 92 4.89 -9.69 -0.71
C PHE A 92 6.34 -10.12 -0.45
N SER A 93 6.74 -10.31 0.81
CA SER A 93 8.11 -10.77 1.15
C SER A 93 8.35 -12.18 0.65
N SER A 94 9.44 -12.38 -0.10
CA SER A 94 9.83 -13.69 -0.64
C SER A 94 11.04 -14.32 0.05
N LEU A 95 11.70 -13.60 0.96
CA LEU A 95 12.95 -14.02 1.61
C LEU A 95 12.82 -14.04 3.14
N GLU A 96 13.48 -15.00 3.79
CA GLU A 96 13.56 -15.12 5.26
C GLU A 96 15.00 -15.43 5.68
N TYR A 97 15.51 -14.75 6.70
CA TYR A 97 16.78 -15.05 7.34
C TYR A 97 16.63 -14.93 8.86
N GLU A 98 17.02 -15.98 9.61
CA GLU A 98 16.92 -16.02 11.08
C GLU A 98 15.53 -15.66 11.64
N GLY A 99 14.46 -15.97 10.89
CA GLY A 99 13.08 -15.65 11.27
C GLY A 99 12.62 -14.22 10.95
N GLU A 100 13.50 -13.39 10.39
CA GLU A 100 13.16 -12.06 9.87
C GLU A 100 12.88 -12.11 8.37
N TYR A 101 11.82 -11.43 7.93
CA TYR A 101 11.38 -11.41 6.53
C TYR A 101 11.98 -10.22 5.78
N TYR A 102 12.32 -10.46 4.51
CA TYR A 102 12.90 -9.47 3.60
C TYR A 102 12.19 -9.50 2.23
N MET A 103 12.23 -8.36 1.56
CA MET A 103 11.77 -8.20 0.19
C MET A 103 12.94 -8.12 -0.79
N THR A 104 12.73 -8.65 -1.98
CA THR A 104 13.55 -8.26 -3.14
C THR A 104 13.10 -6.90 -3.70
N PRO A 105 13.94 -6.22 -4.49
CA PRO A 105 13.53 -5.05 -5.28
C PRO A 105 12.28 -5.30 -6.11
N ARG A 106 12.15 -6.48 -6.72
CA ARG A 106 10.96 -6.90 -7.47
C ARG A 106 9.71 -7.01 -6.58
N ASP A 107 9.84 -7.62 -5.40
CA ASP A 107 8.73 -7.72 -4.43
C ASP A 107 8.26 -6.33 -4.00
N PHE A 108 9.20 -5.41 -3.75
CA PHE A 108 8.90 -4.03 -3.41
C PHE A 108 8.09 -3.34 -4.53
N LEU A 109 8.57 -3.40 -5.79
CA LEU A 109 7.88 -2.82 -6.94
C LEU A 109 6.44 -3.35 -7.06
N PHE A 110 6.25 -4.65 -6.92
CA PHE A 110 4.93 -5.27 -6.99
C PHE A 110 4.04 -4.92 -5.80
N SER A 111 4.60 -4.84 -4.60
CA SER A 111 3.85 -4.40 -3.42
C SER A 111 3.33 -2.97 -3.58
N VAL A 112 4.02 -2.11 -4.33
CA VAL A 112 3.63 -0.72 -4.56
C VAL A 112 2.55 -0.61 -5.66
N MET A 113 2.58 -1.51 -6.63
CA MET A 113 1.69 -1.49 -7.81
C MET A 113 0.41 -2.30 -7.64
N PHE A 114 0.44 -3.42 -6.94
CA PHE A 114 -0.66 -4.39 -6.89
C PHE A 114 -1.20 -4.60 -5.49
N GLU A 115 -2.52 -4.74 -5.35
CA GLU A 115 -3.17 -5.03 -4.07
C GLU A 115 -2.98 -6.48 -3.61
N GLN A 116 -2.99 -7.43 -4.56
CA GLN A 116 -2.79 -8.85 -4.30
C GLN A 116 -1.70 -9.45 -5.18
N MET A 117 -0.99 -10.42 -4.63
CA MET A 117 -0.01 -11.20 -5.37
C MET A 117 -0.71 -12.34 -6.11
N GLU A 118 -0.57 -12.40 -7.45
CA GLU A 118 -1.23 -13.42 -8.27
C GLU A 118 -0.74 -14.86 -7.99
N ARG A 119 0.47 -15.02 -7.43
CA ARG A 119 1.05 -16.31 -7.06
C ARG A 119 1.86 -16.18 -5.78
N LYS A 120 1.47 -16.91 -4.73
CA LYS A 120 2.27 -17.02 -3.50
C LYS A 120 3.52 -17.88 -3.79
N THR A 121 4.63 -17.23 -4.11
CA THR A 121 5.93 -17.89 -4.11
C THR A 121 6.24 -18.33 -2.68
N SER A 122 6.70 -19.57 -2.49
CA SER A 122 7.16 -20.03 -1.18
C SER A 122 8.32 -19.17 -0.72
N VAL A 123 8.29 -18.72 0.54
CA VAL A 123 9.37 -17.91 1.13
C VAL A 123 10.66 -18.73 1.15
N ARG A 124 11.72 -18.18 0.56
CA ARG A 124 13.04 -18.80 0.52
C ARG A 124 13.83 -18.43 1.77
N LYS A 125 14.24 -19.44 2.53
CA LYS A 125 15.18 -19.28 3.64
C LYS A 125 16.59 -19.08 3.11
N LEU A 126 17.27 -18.06 3.61
CA LEU A 126 18.62 -17.68 3.21
C LEU A 126 19.66 -18.09 4.24
N THR A 127 20.86 -18.38 3.76
CA THR A 127 22.08 -18.50 4.57
C THR A 127 22.91 -17.21 4.47
N LYS A 128 23.89 -17.02 5.36
CA LYS A 128 24.80 -15.85 5.31
C LYS A 128 25.53 -15.75 3.97
N LYS A 129 25.89 -16.89 3.37
CA LYS A 129 26.52 -16.96 2.04
C LYS A 129 25.56 -16.51 0.92
N ASP A 130 24.30 -16.95 0.96
CA ASP A 130 23.31 -16.50 -0.03
C ASP A 130 23.15 -14.97 0.01
N ILE A 131 23.20 -14.38 1.20
CA ILE A 131 23.11 -12.93 1.35
C ILE A 131 24.34 -12.24 0.75
N GLU A 132 25.55 -12.71 1.04
CA GLU A 132 26.76 -12.16 0.44
C GLU A 132 26.73 -12.22 -1.10
N ASP A 133 26.25 -13.33 -1.66
CA ASP A 133 26.09 -13.53 -3.10
C ASP A 133 25.04 -12.56 -3.70
N VAL A 134 23.91 -12.36 -3.03
CA VAL A 134 22.87 -11.39 -3.43
C VAL A 134 23.43 -9.97 -3.43
N LEU A 135 24.16 -9.59 -2.37
CA LEU A 135 24.67 -8.24 -2.18
C LEU A 135 25.88 -7.93 -3.08
N ALA A 136 26.65 -8.93 -3.50
CA ALA A 136 27.77 -8.75 -4.42
C ALA A 136 27.34 -8.18 -5.79
N GLY A 137 26.08 -8.42 -6.20
CA GLY A 137 25.52 -7.93 -7.46
C GLY A 137 25.25 -6.42 -7.49
N ILE A 138 25.06 -5.78 -6.33
CA ILE A 138 24.60 -4.37 -6.23
C ILE A 138 25.62 -3.39 -6.82
N GLN A 139 26.92 -3.67 -6.67
CA GLN A 139 27.98 -2.79 -7.18
C GLN A 139 28.00 -2.66 -8.71
N LYS A 140 27.34 -3.60 -9.42
CA LYS A 140 27.25 -3.60 -10.88
C LYS A 140 25.97 -2.93 -11.40
N ALA A 141 25.02 -2.61 -10.53
CA ALA A 141 23.74 -2.02 -10.94
C ALA A 141 23.90 -0.52 -11.24
N GLY A 142 23.24 -0.06 -12.31
CA GLY A 142 23.24 1.34 -12.71
C GLY A 142 22.56 2.24 -11.67
N CYS A 143 23.06 3.46 -11.47
CA CYS A 143 22.53 4.41 -10.48
C CYS A 143 21.41 5.32 -11.04
N GLY A 144 20.58 4.80 -11.95
CA GLY A 144 19.55 5.55 -12.69
C GLY A 144 18.11 5.31 -12.21
N SER A 145 17.14 5.69 -13.06
CA SER A 145 15.69 5.44 -12.88
C SER A 145 15.25 4.01 -13.21
N THR A 146 16.21 3.09 -13.36
CA THR A 146 16.00 1.66 -13.59
C THR A 146 16.60 0.82 -12.47
N PHE A 147 17.00 1.43 -11.36
CA PHE A 147 17.78 0.79 -10.31
C PHE A 147 17.08 -0.46 -9.73
N PHE A 148 15.80 -0.38 -9.36
CA PHE A 148 15.10 -1.52 -8.79
C PHE A 148 14.82 -2.61 -9.84
N ARG A 149 14.52 -2.22 -11.09
CA ARG A 149 14.33 -3.15 -12.21
C ARG A 149 15.61 -3.90 -12.58
N ASP A 150 16.74 -3.20 -12.60
CA ASP A 150 18.05 -3.76 -12.95
C ASP A 150 18.54 -4.75 -11.88
N LEU A 151 18.23 -4.48 -10.61
CA LEU A 151 18.50 -5.42 -9.53
C LEU A 151 17.59 -6.66 -9.59
N GLY A 152 16.32 -6.49 -9.96
CA GLY A 152 15.34 -7.58 -10.03
C GLY A 152 15.20 -8.29 -8.69
N ASP A 153 15.54 -9.58 -8.64
CA ASP A 153 15.50 -10.39 -7.42
C ASP A 153 16.79 -10.29 -6.58
N LYS A 154 17.81 -9.56 -7.06
CA LYS A 154 19.12 -9.43 -6.41
C LYS A 154 19.15 -8.23 -5.48
N GLY A 155 18.43 -8.33 -4.38
CA GLY A 155 18.52 -7.36 -3.29
C GLY A 155 17.75 -7.82 -2.07
N LEU A 156 18.10 -7.21 -0.95
CA LEU A 156 17.42 -7.33 0.33
C LEU A 156 16.91 -5.97 0.78
N ILE A 157 15.62 -5.90 1.08
CA ILE A 157 14.92 -4.73 1.62
C ILE A 157 14.23 -5.19 2.91
N SER A 158 14.65 -4.59 4.02
CA SER A 158 14.05 -4.81 5.35
C SER A 158 12.73 -4.07 5.51
N TYR A 159 11.99 -4.37 6.57
CA TYR A 159 10.71 -3.68 6.85
C TYR A 159 10.88 -2.18 7.11
N THR A 160 11.96 -1.76 7.77
CA THR A 160 12.23 -0.33 8.03
C THR A 160 12.53 0.42 6.73
N GLU A 161 13.34 -0.18 5.86
CA GLU A 161 13.62 0.35 4.52
C GLU A 161 12.37 0.39 3.65
N TYR A 162 11.51 -0.62 3.73
CA TYR A 162 10.22 -0.63 3.04
C TYR A 162 9.37 0.58 3.43
N LEU A 163 9.24 0.87 4.73
CA LEU A 163 8.50 2.04 5.21
C LEU A 163 9.14 3.36 4.76
N PHE A 164 10.47 3.42 4.76
CA PHE A 164 11.22 4.57 4.25
C PHE A 164 10.94 4.81 2.75
N LEU A 165 11.03 3.77 1.92
CA LEU A 165 10.73 3.85 0.49
C LEU A 165 9.28 4.27 0.22
N LEU A 166 8.31 3.69 0.93
CA LEU A 166 6.90 4.10 0.84
C LEU A 166 6.71 5.58 1.18
N THR A 167 7.44 6.08 2.17
CA THR A 167 7.39 7.49 2.56
C THR A 167 7.91 8.39 1.43
N ILE A 168 9.01 8.00 0.77
CA ILE A 168 9.56 8.73 -0.38
C ILE A 168 8.53 8.82 -1.52
N LEU A 169 7.83 7.73 -1.83
CA LEU A 169 6.86 7.70 -2.94
C LEU A 169 5.73 8.73 -2.81
N THR A 170 5.45 9.20 -1.59
CA THR A 170 4.36 10.14 -1.30
C THR A 170 4.86 11.54 -0.94
N LYS A 171 6.17 11.76 -0.89
CA LYS A 171 6.76 13.06 -0.53
C LYS A 171 6.92 13.97 -1.76
N PRO A 172 6.43 15.22 -1.72
CA PRO A 172 6.74 16.20 -2.76
C PRO A 172 8.22 16.60 -2.72
N HIS A 173 8.74 17.16 -3.82
CA HIS A 173 10.15 17.56 -3.94
C HIS A 173 10.57 18.60 -2.89
N THR A 174 9.66 19.50 -2.49
CA THR A 174 9.89 20.50 -1.44
C THR A 174 10.15 19.85 -0.08
N GLY A 175 9.57 18.67 0.17
CA GLY A 175 9.74 17.91 1.41
C GLY A 175 11.06 17.15 1.50
N PHE A 176 11.82 17.00 0.41
CA PHE A 176 13.06 16.23 0.39
C PHE A 176 14.16 16.86 1.24
N HIS A 177 14.30 18.19 1.19
CA HIS A 177 15.29 18.90 2.00
C HIS A 177 14.95 18.84 3.49
N VAL A 178 13.66 18.99 3.82
CA VAL A 178 13.16 18.88 5.19
C VAL A 178 13.41 17.48 5.75
N ALA A 179 13.10 16.43 4.98
CA ALA A 179 13.35 15.05 5.39
C ALA A 179 14.84 14.75 5.57
N PHE A 180 15.71 15.28 4.70
CA PHE A 180 17.16 15.12 4.85
C PHE A 180 17.67 15.78 6.12
N LYS A 181 17.26 17.02 6.41
CA LYS A 181 17.58 17.73 7.65
C LYS A 181 17.03 17.07 8.91
N MET A 182 15.99 16.25 8.81
CA MET A 182 15.50 15.45 9.94
C MET A 182 16.37 14.21 10.21
N LEU A 183 17.12 13.74 9.19
CA LEU A 183 18.05 12.60 9.31
C LEU A 183 19.44 13.08 9.74
N ASP A 184 19.93 14.16 9.13
CA ASP A 184 21.18 14.85 9.46
C ASP A 184 21.03 15.58 10.80
N ALA A 185 21.62 15.05 11.86
CA ALA A 185 21.42 15.57 13.20
C ALA A 185 22.60 16.39 13.73
N ASP A 186 23.78 16.22 13.14
CA ASP A 186 24.94 17.04 13.45
C ASP A 186 25.02 18.30 12.58
N GLY A 187 24.17 18.44 11.55
CA GLY A 187 24.18 19.58 10.63
C GLY A 187 25.30 19.48 9.59
N ASP A 188 25.81 18.27 9.42
CA ASP A 188 26.71 17.70 8.43
C ASP A 188 26.62 18.17 6.98
N GLU A 189 25.38 18.40 6.55
CA GLU A 189 24.90 18.22 5.18
C GLU A 189 25.16 16.81 4.60
N MET A 190 25.56 15.87 5.45
CA MET A 190 25.66 14.45 5.16
C MET A 190 24.85 13.64 6.16
N VAL A 191 24.52 12.42 5.78
CA VAL A 191 23.92 11.45 6.70
C VAL A 191 24.87 10.26 6.82
N GLU A 192 25.20 9.86 8.03
CA GLU A 192 25.96 8.65 8.32
C GLU A 192 25.05 7.43 8.49
N LYS A 193 25.60 6.20 8.35
CA LYS A 193 24.85 4.95 8.55
C LYS A 193 24.13 4.93 9.92
N LYS A 194 24.80 5.38 10.98
CA LYS A 194 24.24 5.43 12.33
C LYS A 194 23.05 6.39 12.48
N GLU A 195 23.03 7.46 11.67
CA GLU A 195 21.98 8.48 11.73
C GLU A 195 20.74 8.05 10.97
N PHE A 196 20.94 7.38 9.84
CA PHE A 196 19.84 6.83 9.03
C PHE A 196 19.03 5.77 9.77
N PHE A 197 19.64 5.02 10.70
CA PHE A 197 19.02 3.92 11.43
C PHE A 197 18.90 4.18 12.94
N LYS A 198 18.74 5.44 13.36
CA LYS A 198 18.72 5.95 14.74
C LYS A 198 17.79 5.28 15.77
N GLU A 199 17.12 4.18 15.47
CA GLU A 199 16.34 3.41 16.44
C GLU A 199 17.24 2.42 17.22
N PRO A 200 17.56 2.68 18.51
CA PRO A 200 18.45 1.83 19.31
C PRO A 200 17.79 0.52 19.78
N ARG A 201 16.61 0.18 19.23
CA ARG A 201 15.73 -0.88 19.73
C ARG A 201 15.45 -1.99 18.72
N VAL A 202 15.76 -1.76 17.45
CA VAL A 202 15.80 -2.84 16.48
C VAL A 202 17.19 -3.45 16.67
N LYS A 203 17.26 -4.73 17.07
CA LYS A 203 18.53 -5.46 17.02
C LYS A 203 19.11 -5.18 15.64
N GLU A 204 20.28 -4.53 15.57
CA GLU A 204 20.98 -4.40 14.29
C GLU A 204 21.06 -5.82 13.74
N SER A 205 20.29 -6.10 12.69
CA SER A 205 20.53 -7.32 11.94
C SER A 205 21.97 -7.21 11.47
N GLU A 206 22.78 -8.21 11.77
CA GLU A 206 24.23 -8.24 11.46
C GLU A 206 24.51 -8.19 9.93
N ILE A 207 23.46 -7.98 9.13
CA ILE A 207 23.41 -8.14 7.69
C ILE A 207 23.22 -6.77 7.06
N ASN A 208 24.07 -6.49 6.08
CA ASN A 208 23.90 -5.32 5.23
C ASN A 208 22.72 -5.50 4.28
N THR A 209 21.91 -4.48 4.12
CA THR A 209 20.81 -4.45 3.14
C THR A 209 21.20 -3.73 1.86
N THR A 210 20.30 -3.72 0.87
CA THR A 210 20.57 -3.10 -0.43
C THR A 210 20.79 -1.60 -0.32
N LEU A 211 19.93 -0.89 0.41
CA LEU A 211 20.05 0.57 0.53
C LEU A 211 21.25 0.95 1.38
N GLN A 212 21.58 0.16 2.40
CA GLN A 212 22.78 0.37 3.19
C GLN A 212 24.05 0.32 2.35
N ILE A 213 24.20 -0.72 1.51
CA ILE A 213 25.35 -0.81 0.60
C ILE A 213 25.34 0.32 -0.42
N ARG A 214 24.15 0.68 -0.92
CA ARG A 214 24.01 1.74 -1.92
C ARG A 214 24.41 3.12 -1.38
N PHE A 215 24.01 3.46 -0.16
CA PHE A 215 24.28 4.78 0.42
C PHE A 215 25.61 4.86 1.16
N PHE A 216 25.96 3.82 1.93
CA PHE A 216 27.08 3.89 2.88
C PHE A 216 28.24 2.96 2.50
N GLY A 217 28.11 2.16 1.45
CA GLY A 217 29.13 1.18 1.06
C GLY A 217 29.08 -0.11 1.89
N LYS A 218 29.98 -1.05 1.60
CA LYS A 218 29.96 -2.41 2.20
C LYS A 218 30.29 -2.39 3.69
N ARG A 219 31.10 -1.44 4.15
CA ARG A 219 31.52 -1.32 5.55
C ARG A 219 30.87 -0.13 6.26
N GLY A 220 29.98 0.60 5.59
CA GLY A 220 29.35 1.80 6.14
C GLY A 220 30.28 3.02 6.19
N GLU A 221 31.34 3.01 5.39
CA GLU A 221 32.40 4.01 5.39
C GLU A 221 32.04 5.32 4.68
N ARG A 222 31.03 5.30 3.80
CA ARG A 222 30.63 6.48 3.02
C ARG A 222 29.55 7.25 3.76
N LYS A 223 29.53 8.57 3.54
CA LYS A 223 28.46 9.45 3.96
C LYS A 223 27.52 9.77 2.79
N LEU A 224 26.23 9.92 3.08
CA LEU A 224 25.21 10.20 2.09
C LEU A 224 24.96 11.71 1.96
N HIS A 225 25.38 12.30 0.85
CA HIS A 225 25.13 13.71 0.55
C HIS A 225 23.67 13.96 0.15
N TYR A 226 23.15 15.16 0.45
CA TYR A 226 21.80 15.58 0.04
C TYR A 226 21.56 15.43 -1.47
N ARG A 227 22.54 15.81 -2.31
CA ARG A 227 22.41 15.70 -3.78
C ARG A 227 22.17 14.26 -4.22
N GLU A 228 22.83 13.29 -3.58
CA GLU A 228 22.63 11.88 -3.89
C GLU A 228 21.29 11.36 -3.37
N PHE A 229 20.91 11.76 -2.16
CA PHE A 229 19.64 11.44 -1.55
C PHE A 229 18.46 11.95 -2.41
N ARG A 230 18.51 13.21 -2.82
CA ARG A 230 17.54 13.83 -3.72
C ARG A 230 17.42 13.05 -5.04
N ARG A 231 18.55 12.80 -5.70
CA ARG A 231 18.56 12.05 -6.97
C ARG A 231 17.98 10.65 -6.80
N PHE A 232 18.26 9.97 -5.69
CA PHE A 232 17.68 8.65 -5.39
C PHE A 232 16.16 8.72 -5.29
N MET A 233 15.63 9.70 -4.56
CA MET A 233 14.17 9.86 -4.41
C MET A 233 13.48 10.18 -5.74
N GLU A 234 14.06 11.09 -6.53
CA GLU A 234 13.56 11.44 -7.86
C GLU A 234 13.57 10.23 -8.80
N ASN A 235 14.66 9.45 -8.81
CA ASN A 235 14.77 8.24 -9.61
C ASN A 235 13.77 7.17 -9.18
N LEU A 236 13.55 6.98 -7.87
CA LEU A 236 12.59 6.01 -7.35
C LEU A 236 11.15 6.38 -7.77
N GLN A 237 10.77 7.65 -7.64
CA GLN A 237 9.45 8.12 -8.08
C GLN A 237 9.27 7.94 -9.59
N ALA A 238 10.28 8.32 -10.39
CA ALA A 238 10.26 8.15 -11.84
C ALA A 238 10.16 6.67 -12.26
N GLU A 239 10.88 5.78 -11.58
CA GLU A 239 10.87 4.34 -11.86
C GLU A 239 9.48 3.73 -11.63
N ILE A 240 8.84 4.06 -10.51
CA ILE A 240 7.47 3.60 -10.21
C ILE A 240 6.47 4.16 -11.22
N GLN A 241 6.57 5.45 -11.57
CA GLN A 241 5.69 6.06 -12.58
C GLN A 241 5.83 5.38 -13.94
N GLU A 242 7.05 5.10 -14.40
CA GLU A 242 7.29 4.38 -15.65
C GLU A 242 6.74 2.96 -15.63
N MET A 243 6.91 2.25 -14.51
CA MET A 243 6.37 0.90 -14.38
C MET A 243 4.85 0.87 -14.37
N GLU A 244 4.20 1.80 -13.69
CA GLU A 244 2.75 1.94 -13.74
C GLU A 244 2.28 2.29 -15.15
N PHE A 245 2.94 3.23 -15.81
CA PHE A 245 2.60 3.58 -17.18
C PHE A 245 2.66 2.36 -18.09
N LEU A 246 3.76 1.61 -18.07
CA LEU A 246 3.94 0.40 -18.89
C LEU A 246 2.92 -0.70 -18.56
N GLN A 247 2.55 -0.84 -17.29
CA GLN A 247 1.56 -1.81 -16.86
C GLN A 247 0.17 -1.49 -17.43
N PHE A 248 -0.29 -0.24 -17.28
CA PHE A 248 -1.62 0.16 -17.73
C PHE A 248 -1.68 0.43 -19.24
N SER A 249 -0.58 0.84 -19.87
CA SER A 249 -0.46 0.93 -21.33
C SER A 249 -0.29 -0.43 -22.01
N LYS A 250 -0.16 -1.52 -21.24
CA LYS A 250 0.06 -2.89 -21.74
C LYS A 250 1.31 -2.98 -22.62
N GLY A 251 2.35 -2.22 -22.25
CA GLY A 251 3.62 -2.14 -22.95
C GLY A 251 3.65 -1.21 -24.16
N LEU A 252 2.56 -0.50 -24.47
CA LEU A 252 2.53 0.51 -25.52
C LEU A 252 3.19 1.82 -25.06
N SER A 253 3.64 2.64 -26.02
CA SER A 253 4.20 3.97 -25.76
C SER A 253 3.14 5.02 -25.40
N PHE A 254 1.87 4.69 -25.53
CA PHE A 254 0.72 5.53 -25.22
C PHE A 254 -0.29 4.74 -24.38
N MET A 255 -0.98 5.44 -23.48
CA MET A 255 -2.03 4.89 -22.63
C MET A 255 -3.39 5.36 -23.15
N ARG A 256 -4.39 4.48 -23.25
CA ARG A 256 -5.75 4.91 -23.62
C ARG A 256 -6.41 5.60 -22.42
N LYS A 257 -7.37 6.50 -22.67
CA LYS A 257 -8.07 7.22 -21.58
C LYS A 257 -8.78 6.28 -20.62
N GLU A 258 -9.27 5.13 -21.10
CA GLU A 258 -9.90 4.11 -20.26
C GLU A 258 -8.88 3.43 -19.35
N ASP A 259 -7.67 3.16 -19.84
CA ASP A 259 -6.60 2.57 -19.04
C ASP A 259 -6.10 3.58 -17.98
N PHE A 260 -6.08 4.88 -18.32
CA PHE A 260 -5.79 5.96 -17.36
C PHE A 260 -6.88 6.08 -16.28
N ALA A 261 -8.15 5.99 -16.65
CA ALA A 261 -9.26 5.97 -15.70
C ALA A 261 -9.18 4.75 -14.77
N GLU A 262 -8.85 3.57 -15.31
CA GLU A 262 -8.62 2.35 -14.54
C GLU A 262 -7.50 2.54 -13.50
N TRP A 263 -6.36 3.10 -13.94
CA TRP A 263 -5.23 3.42 -13.06
C TRP A 263 -5.60 4.41 -11.95
N LEU A 264 -6.37 5.45 -12.29
CA LEU A 264 -6.76 6.49 -11.34
C LEU A 264 -7.73 5.97 -10.28
N LEU A 265 -8.66 5.12 -10.71
CA LEU A 265 -9.71 4.53 -9.87
C LEU A 265 -9.26 3.24 -9.19
N PHE A 266 -8.04 2.76 -9.41
CA PHE A 266 -7.59 1.48 -8.89
C PHE A 266 -7.80 1.35 -7.37
N PHE A 267 -7.36 2.36 -6.62
CA PHE A 267 -7.45 2.40 -5.14
C PHE A 267 -8.70 3.10 -4.59
N THR A 268 -9.72 3.38 -5.42
CA THR A 268 -10.95 4.02 -4.94
C THR A 268 -11.94 2.99 -4.39
N ASN A 269 -12.84 3.42 -3.50
CA ASN A 269 -13.87 2.55 -2.95
C ASN A 269 -14.91 2.20 -4.02
N THR A 270 -15.48 1.00 -3.93
CA THR A 270 -16.34 0.41 -4.96
C THR A 270 -17.69 1.09 -5.15
N GLU A 271 -18.22 1.78 -4.15
CA GLU A 271 -19.59 2.33 -4.19
C GLU A 271 -19.80 3.37 -5.30
N ASN A 272 -18.79 4.21 -5.58
CA ASN A 272 -18.88 5.24 -6.63
C ASN A 272 -18.22 4.80 -7.96
N LYS A 273 -17.56 3.63 -8.01
CA LYS A 273 -16.84 3.17 -9.21
C LYS A 273 -17.74 3.00 -10.41
N ASP A 274 -18.96 2.49 -10.21
CA ASP A 274 -19.89 2.22 -11.30
C ASP A 274 -20.32 3.49 -12.04
N ILE A 275 -20.47 4.60 -11.31
CA ILE A 275 -20.82 5.91 -11.87
C ILE A 275 -19.65 6.45 -12.71
N TYR A 276 -18.44 6.43 -12.16
CA TYR A 276 -17.25 6.86 -12.91
C TYR A 276 -17.04 6.01 -14.17
N TRP A 277 -17.25 4.70 -14.11
CA TRP A 277 -17.15 3.82 -15.28
C TRP A 277 -18.25 4.05 -16.31
N LYS A 278 -19.45 4.48 -15.88
CA LYS A 278 -20.49 4.93 -16.81
C LYS A 278 -20.04 6.18 -17.56
N ASN A 279 -19.52 7.17 -16.84
CA ASN A 279 -18.97 8.40 -17.44
C ASN A 279 -17.83 8.10 -18.42
N VAL A 280 -16.91 7.21 -18.07
CA VAL A 280 -15.82 6.76 -18.95
C VAL A 280 -16.35 6.18 -20.26
N ARG A 281 -17.43 5.38 -20.22
CA ARG A 281 -18.01 4.76 -21.43
C ARG A 281 -18.83 5.72 -22.29
N GLU A 282 -19.49 6.70 -21.67
CA GLU A 282 -20.44 7.59 -22.34
C GLU A 282 -19.80 8.92 -22.79
N LYS A 283 -18.88 9.48 -22.00
CA LYS A 283 -18.34 10.84 -22.20
C LYS A 283 -16.95 10.85 -22.85
N LEU A 284 -16.16 9.78 -22.76
CA LEU A 284 -14.81 9.76 -23.35
C LEU A 284 -14.82 9.39 -24.83
N SER A 285 -14.10 10.18 -25.62
CA SER A 285 -13.87 9.99 -27.04
C SER A 285 -12.95 8.80 -27.30
N ALA A 286 -13.39 7.89 -28.18
CA ALA A 286 -12.54 6.80 -28.65
C ALA A 286 -11.40 7.32 -29.54
N GLY A 287 -10.18 6.83 -29.33
CA GLY A 287 -9.03 7.09 -30.19
C GLY A 287 -8.03 8.14 -29.68
N GLU A 288 -8.36 8.87 -28.62
CA GLU A 288 -7.39 9.75 -27.95
C GLU A 288 -6.55 8.97 -26.92
N SER A 289 -5.30 9.37 -26.75
CA SER A 289 -4.35 8.70 -25.87
C SER A 289 -3.59 9.70 -25.01
N ILE A 290 -2.97 9.18 -23.95
CA ILE A 290 -2.16 9.91 -22.98
C ILE A 290 -0.73 9.43 -23.12
N THR A 291 0.18 10.38 -23.31
CA THR A 291 1.62 10.13 -23.41
C THR A 291 2.27 9.92 -22.05
N LEU A 292 3.51 9.41 -22.02
CA LEU A 292 4.26 9.24 -20.78
C LEU A 292 4.51 10.58 -20.06
N ASP A 293 4.79 11.65 -20.81
CA ASP A 293 5.09 12.96 -20.22
C ASP A 293 3.84 13.61 -19.60
N GLU A 294 2.69 13.46 -20.26
CA GLU A 294 1.40 13.83 -19.70
C GLU A 294 1.13 13.06 -18.41
N PHE A 295 1.30 11.74 -18.43
CA PHE A 295 1.13 10.89 -17.25
C PHE A 295 2.06 11.28 -16.09
N LYS A 296 3.35 11.53 -16.38
CA LYS A 296 4.33 11.99 -15.37
C LYS A 296 3.97 13.36 -14.82
N SER A 297 3.48 14.28 -15.66
CA SER A 297 3.01 15.61 -15.23
C SER A 297 1.80 15.49 -14.30
N PHE A 298 0.86 14.59 -14.61
CA PHE A 298 -0.28 14.31 -13.72
C PHE A 298 0.17 13.67 -12.40
N CYS A 299 1.11 12.73 -12.42
CA CYS A 299 1.70 12.17 -11.20
C CYS A 299 2.42 13.24 -10.36
N HIS A 300 3.13 14.17 -10.99
CA HIS A 300 3.75 15.29 -10.29
C HIS A 300 2.69 16.18 -9.62
N PHE A 301 1.57 16.44 -10.31
CA PHE A 301 0.42 17.12 -9.71
C PHE A 301 -0.13 16.38 -8.49
N THR A 302 -0.32 15.05 -8.56
CA THR A 302 -0.83 14.33 -7.40
C THR A 302 0.12 14.40 -6.21
N THR A 303 1.44 14.49 -6.38
CA THR A 303 2.35 14.68 -5.23
C THR A 303 2.17 16.02 -4.48
N HIS A 304 1.57 17.04 -5.11
CA HIS A 304 1.29 18.36 -4.54
C HIS A 304 -0.20 18.54 -4.17
N LEU A 305 -0.90 17.43 -3.92
CA LEU A 305 -2.35 17.44 -3.66
C LEU A 305 -2.74 18.28 -2.45
N GLU A 306 -1.90 18.33 -1.41
CA GLU A 306 -2.20 19.14 -0.21
C GLU A 306 -2.17 20.65 -0.51
N ASP A 307 -1.18 21.12 -1.28
CA ASP A 307 -1.10 22.52 -1.71
C ASP A 307 -2.30 22.87 -2.63
N PHE A 308 -2.66 21.95 -3.51
CA PHE A 308 -3.86 22.08 -4.35
C PHE A 308 -5.15 22.08 -3.53
N ALA A 309 -5.25 21.24 -2.49
CA ALA A 309 -6.42 21.16 -1.62
C ALA A 309 -6.65 22.48 -0.86
N ILE A 310 -5.59 23.17 -0.43
CA ILE A 310 -5.69 24.51 0.17
C ILE A 310 -6.33 25.49 -0.83
N ALA A 311 -5.88 25.48 -2.09
CA ALA A 311 -6.47 26.33 -3.13
C ALA A 311 -7.96 25.98 -3.36
N MET A 312 -8.32 24.70 -3.39
CA MET A 312 -9.71 24.25 -3.55
C MET A 312 -10.60 24.63 -2.35
N GLN A 313 -10.07 24.57 -1.13
CA GLN A 313 -10.79 25.01 0.07
C GLN A 313 -11.19 26.49 -0.03
N MET A 314 -10.34 27.35 -0.59
CA MET A 314 -10.67 28.77 -0.78
C MET A 314 -11.88 28.96 -1.71
N PHE A 315 -11.99 28.18 -2.81
CA PHE A 315 -13.16 28.22 -3.69
C PHE A 315 -14.42 27.69 -3.01
N SER A 316 -14.27 26.61 -2.24
CA SER A 316 -15.35 26.00 -1.46
C SER A 316 -15.93 26.96 -0.41
N LEU A 317 -15.07 27.66 0.34
CA LEU A 317 -15.47 28.69 1.32
C LEU A 317 -16.15 29.89 0.66
N ALA A 318 -15.78 30.21 -0.58
CA ALA A 318 -16.41 31.27 -1.35
C ALA A 318 -17.72 30.83 -2.06
N HIS A 319 -18.15 29.58 -1.87
CA HIS A 319 -19.28 28.96 -2.57
C HIS A 319 -19.20 29.10 -4.09
N ARG A 320 -17.98 29.07 -4.65
CA ARG A 320 -17.77 29.17 -6.10
C ARG A 320 -17.53 27.77 -6.68
N PRO A 321 -18.27 27.37 -7.73
CA PRO A 321 -17.99 26.13 -8.43
C PRO A 321 -16.62 26.20 -9.11
N VAL A 322 -15.91 25.07 -9.14
CA VAL A 322 -14.58 24.97 -9.75
C VAL A 322 -14.75 24.46 -11.17
N ARG A 323 -14.74 25.37 -12.15
CA ARG A 323 -14.72 25.03 -13.57
C ARG A 323 -13.29 24.77 -14.05
N LEU A 324 -13.17 24.34 -15.30
CA LEU A 324 -11.91 23.97 -15.93
C LEU A 324 -10.81 25.05 -15.85
N ALA A 325 -11.18 26.33 -16.02
CA ALA A 325 -10.24 27.44 -16.00
C ALA A 325 -9.65 27.68 -14.60
N GLU A 326 -10.51 27.70 -13.57
CA GLU A 326 -10.12 27.82 -12.17
C GLU A 326 -9.27 26.63 -11.74
N PHE A 327 -9.65 25.42 -12.15
CA PHE A 327 -8.88 24.21 -11.88
C PHE A 327 -7.49 24.28 -12.50
N LYS A 328 -7.39 24.62 -13.80
CA LYS A 328 -6.10 24.76 -14.50
C LYS A 328 -5.20 25.78 -13.80
N ARG A 329 -5.77 26.91 -13.37
CA ARG A 329 -5.05 27.92 -12.59
C ARG A 329 -4.58 27.39 -11.24
N ALA A 330 -5.45 26.69 -10.50
CA ALA A 330 -5.09 26.14 -9.19
C ALA A 330 -3.99 25.08 -9.29
N VAL A 331 -4.02 24.21 -10.31
CA VAL A 331 -2.94 23.24 -10.59
C VAL A 331 -1.62 23.97 -10.88
N LYS A 332 -1.67 25.03 -11.71
CA LYS A 332 -0.49 25.84 -12.03
C LYS A 332 0.11 26.52 -10.80
N VAL A 333 -0.73 27.00 -9.88
CA VAL A 333 -0.28 27.62 -8.62
C VAL A 333 0.32 26.57 -7.68
N ALA A 334 -0.29 25.40 -7.55
CA ALA A 334 0.17 24.36 -6.62
C ALA A 334 1.46 23.66 -7.09
N THR A 335 1.61 23.44 -8.40
CA THR A 335 2.71 22.62 -8.95
C THR A 335 3.77 23.41 -9.71
N GLY A 336 3.47 24.65 -10.11
CA GLY A 336 4.28 25.42 -11.05
C GLY A 336 4.22 24.91 -12.49
N GLN A 337 3.49 23.82 -12.78
CA GLN A 337 3.37 23.20 -14.10
C GLN A 337 1.96 23.31 -14.66
N GLU A 338 1.84 23.28 -15.99
CA GLU A 338 0.53 23.24 -16.66
C GLU A 338 0.26 21.82 -17.16
N LEU A 339 -0.89 21.27 -16.79
CA LEU A 339 -1.36 20.00 -17.36
C LEU A 339 -1.91 20.24 -18.77
N SER A 340 -1.79 19.23 -19.63
CA SER A 340 -2.36 19.28 -20.98
C SER A 340 -3.88 19.34 -20.91
N ASN A 341 -4.50 20.03 -21.87
CA ASN A 341 -5.96 20.09 -21.96
C ASN A 341 -6.57 18.69 -22.14
N ASN A 342 -5.84 17.75 -22.76
CA ASN A 342 -6.24 16.35 -22.92
C ASN A 342 -6.45 15.64 -21.57
N ILE A 343 -5.50 15.78 -20.63
CA ILE A 343 -5.64 15.22 -19.29
C ILE A 343 -6.79 15.90 -18.54
N LEU A 344 -6.83 17.24 -18.58
CA LEU A 344 -7.83 18.00 -17.85
C LEU A 344 -9.26 17.67 -18.30
N ASP A 345 -9.49 17.61 -19.61
CA ASP A 345 -10.77 17.19 -20.20
C ASP A 345 -11.16 15.77 -19.75
N THR A 346 -10.19 14.84 -19.78
CA THR A 346 -10.41 13.45 -19.34
C THR A 346 -10.81 13.39 -17.86
N VAL A 347 -10.08 14.11 -17.00
CA VAL A 347 -10.36 14.16 -15.56
C VAL A 347 -11.73 14.77 -15.29
N PHE A 348 -12.06 15.91 -15.91
CA PHE A 348 -13.37 16.53 -15.74
C PHE A 348 -14.49 15.60 -16.19
N LYS A 349 -14.38 14.95 -17.35
CA LYS A 349 -15.39 13.99 -17.82
C LYS A 349 -15.59 12.80 -16.89
N ILE A 350 -14.55 12.34 -16.19
CA ILE A 350 -14.64 11.23 -15.24
C ILE A 350 -15.39 11.68 -13.96
N PHE A 351 -15.02 12.82 -13.40
CA PHE A 351 -15.48 13.28 -12.08
C PHE A 351 -16.66 14.26 -12.09
N ASP A 352 -17.11 14.69 -13.27
CA ASP A 352 -18.36 15.44 -13.47
C ASP A 352 -19.55 14.46 -13.41
N LEU A 353 -20.17 14.37 -12.23
CA LEU A 353 -21.25 13.44 -11.94
C LEU A 353 -22.63 13.96 -12.35
N ASP A 354 -22.84 15.27 -12.23
CA ASP A 354 -24.10 15.98 -12.45
C ASP A 354 -24.19 16.62 -13.83
N GLY A 355 -23.10 16.66 -14.60
CA GLY A 355 -23.09 17.22 -15.95
C GLY A 355 -23.05 18.74 -15.97
N ASP A 356 -22.63 19.38 -14.86
CA ASP A 356 -22.64 20.83 -14.68
C ASP A 356 -21.31 21.50 -15.12
N GLU A 357 -20.42 20.72 -15.72
CA GLU A 357 -19.05 21.10 -16.12
C GLU A 357 -18.17 21.59 -14.95
N CYS A 358 -18.55 21.25 -13.71
CA CYS A 358 -17.82 21.59 -12.50
C CYS A 358 -17.26 20.33 -11.84
N LEU A 359 -16.16 20.51 -11.11
CA LEU A 359 -15.53 19.41 -10.40
C LEU A 359 -16.10 19.30 -8.98
N SER A 360 -16.62 18.13 -8.65
CA SER A 360 -16.91 17.73 -7.26
C SER A 360 -15.60 17.56 -6.47
N HIS A 361 -15.05 18.68 -5.97
CA HIS A 361 -13.71 18.73 -5.38
C HIS A 361 -13.52 17.77 -4.19
N GLY A 362 -14.54 17.55 -3.35
CA GLY A 362 -14.44 16.64 -2.20
C GLY A 362 -14.18 15.18 -2.62
N GLU A 363 -14.94 14.69 -3.61
CA GLU A 363 -14.77 13.33 -4.13
C GLU A 363 -13.48 13.19 -4.91
N PHE A 364 -13.17 14.15 -5.77
CA PHE A 364 -11.93 14.16 -6.55
C PHE A 364 -10.69 14.14 -5.65
N LEU A 365 -10.64 15.00 -4.63
CA LEU A 365 -9.56 14.99 -3.66
C LEU A 365 -9.49 13.67 -2.88
N GLY A 366 -10.64 13.09 -2.51
CA GLY A 366 -10.70 11.77 -1.87
C GLY A 366 -10.10 10.66 -2.72
N VAL A 367 -10.46 10.63 -4.02
CA VAL A 367 -9.91 9.67 -4.99
C VAL A 367 -8.40 9.84 -5.14
N LEU A 368 -7.93 11.08 -5.29
CA LEU A 368 -6.49 11.35 -5.41
C LEU A 368 -5.72 11.02 -4.13
N LYS A 369 -6.27 11.28 -2.94
CA LYS A 369 -5.65 10.89 -1.66
C LYS A 369 -5.48 9.38 -1.57
N ASN A 370 -6.53 8.62 -1.88
CA ASN A 370 -6.47 7.16 -1.91
C ASN A 370 -5.43 6.66 -2.93
N ARG A 371 -5.38 7.31 -4.11
CA ARG A 371 -4.41 6.98 -5.16
C ARG A 371 -2.97 7.23 -4.74
N MET A 372 -2.68 8.38 -4.13
CA MET A 372 -1.34 8.72 -3.62
C MET A 372 -0.87 7.72 -2.58
N HIS A 373 -1.77 7.32 -1.69
CA HIS A 373 -1.43 6.41 -0.61
C HIS A 373 -1.50 4.92 -0.99
N ARG A 374 -1.95 4.59 -2.20
CA ARG A 374 -1.91 3.22 -2.75
C ARG A 374 -2.66 2.19 -1.89
N GLY A 375 -3.74 2.63 -1.23
CA GLY A 375 -4.50 1.81 -0.27
C GLY A 375 -3.74 1.48 1.02
N LEU A 376 -2.59 2.12 1.28
CA LEU A 376 -1.77 1.92 2.49
C LEU A 376 -2.00 2.99 3.56
N TRP A 377 -2.87 3.95 3.27
CA TRP A 377 -3.28 4.92 4.26
C TRP A 377 -4.29 4.31 5.20
N VAL A 378 -3.95 4.35 6.48
CA VAL A 378 -4.90 4.17 7.56
C VAL A 378 -5.14 5.57 8.09
N PRO A 379 -6.37 6.12 8.05
CA PRO A 379 -6.68 7.31 8.81
C PRO A 379 -6.20 7.04 10.24
N GLN A 380 -5.40 7.92 10.82
CA GLN A 380 -5.20 7.90 12.27
C GLN A 380 -6.55 8.22 12.89
N GLN A 381 -7.41 7.20 13.05
CA GLN A 381 -8.40 7.24 14.08
C GLN A 381 -7.60 7.15 15.37
N LEU A 382 -7.21 8.32 15.90
CA LEU A 382 -7.19 8.50 17.34
C LEU A 382 -8.61 8.19 17.78
N SER A 383 -8.86 6.91 18.03
CA SER A 383 -10.20 6.47 18.32
C SER A 383 -10.59 7.17 19.62
N ILE A 384 -11.79 7.75 19.65
CA ILE A 384 -12.38 8.27 20.89
C ILE A 384 -12.29 7.20 22.00
N GLN A 385 -12.26 5.91 21.62
CA GLN A 385 -11.98 4.79 22.51
C GLN A 385 -10.57 4.79 23.13
N GLU A 386 -9.50 5.09 22.40
CA GLU A 386 -8.15 5.23 22.96
C GLU A 386 -8.05 6.43 23.90
N TYR A 387 -8.71 7.54 23.56
CA TYR A 387 -8.88 8.68 24.46
C TYR A 387 -9.61 8.27 25.75
N TRP A 388 -10.78 7.62 25.65
CA TRP A 388 -11.51 7.13 26.83
C TRP A 388 -10.75 6.06 27.61
N LYS A 389 -9.93 5.25 26.95
CA LYS A 389 -9.07 4.25 27.59
C LYS A 389 -7.95 4.92 28.38
N CYS A 390 -7.39 6.02 27.86
CA CYS A 390 -6.41 6.84 28.56
C CYS A 390 -7.06 7.56 29.76
N VAL A 391 -8.20 8.24 29.54
CA VAL A 391 -8.97 8.91 30.60
C VAL A 391 -9.35 7.93 31.71
N LYS A 392 -9.89 6.75 31.36
CA LYS A 392 -10.25 5.72 32.35
C LYS A 392 -9.03 5.23 33.13
N LYS A 393 -7.89 5.05 32.47
CA LYS A 393 -6.64 4.60 33.10
C LYS A 393 -6.10 5.64 34.08
N GLU A 394 -6.02 6.90 33.67
CA GLU A 394 -5.53 8.00 34.51
C GLU A 394 -6.50 8.32 35.66
N SER A 395 -7.81 8.31 35.41
CA SER A 395 -8.82 8.48 36.48
C SER A 395 -8.75 7.37 37.53
N ILE A 396 -8.60 6.11 37.12
CA ILE A 396 -8.45 4.98 38.07
C ILE A 396 -7.14 5.11 38.86
N LYS A 397 -6.06 5.58 38.21
CA LYS A 397 -4.77 5.78 38.86
C LYS A 397 -4.84 6.90 39.89
N GLY A 398 -5.44 8.03 39.55
CA GLY A 398 -5.68 9.15 40.46
C GLY A 398 -6.58 8.74 41.64
N VAL A 399 -7.68 8.02 41.40
CA VAL A 399 -8.55 7.52 42.48
C VAL A 399 -7.80 6.54 43.40
N LYS A 400 -6.95 5.67 42.86
CA LYS A 400 -6.11 4.75 43.67
C LYS A 400 -5.07 5.48 44.50
N GLU A 401 -4.46 6.54 43.99
CA GLU A 401 -3.51 7.37 44.76
C GLU A 401 -4.21 8.14 45.87
N VAL A 402 -5.36 8.75 45.59
CA VAL A 402 -6.16 9.45 46.61
C VAL A 402 -6.68 8.47 47.67
N TRP A 403 -7.14 7.29 47.28
CA TRP A 403 -7.55 6.24 48.23
C TRP A 403 -6.39 5.72 49.08
N LYS A 404 -5.19 5.58 48.51
CA LYS A 404 -3.99 5.20 49.28
C LYS A 404 -3.54 6.29 50.27
N GLN A 405 -3.78 7.56 49.95
CA GLN A 405 -3.50 8.67 50.86
C GLN A 405 -4.57 8.80 51.96
N ALA A 406 -5.85 8.62 51.62
CA ALA A 406 -6.95 8.65 52.59
C ALA A 406 -6.96 7.42 53.51
N GLY A 407 -6.59 6.24 53.01
CA GLY A 407 -6.51 5.00 53.77
C GLY A 407 -5.29 4.90 54.71
N LYS A 408 -4.36 5.85 54.66
CA LYS A 408 -3.27 5.98 55.64
C LYS A 408 -3.61 6.92 56.81
N GLY A 409 -4.85 7.42 56.86
CA GLY A 409 -5.33 8.37 57.87
C GLY A 409 -6.23 7.80 58.96
N LEU A 410 -6.60 6.52 58.95
CA LEU A 410 -7.29 5.89 60.07
C LEU A 410 -6.96 4.39 60.15
N PHE A 411 -6.42 4.03 61.31
CA PHE A 411 -5.93 2.73 61.81
C PHE A 411 -4.47 2.37 61.51
#